data_AF-A0A0L0UQF3-F1
#
_entry.id   AF-A0A0L0UQF3-F1
#
_cell.length_a   1.000
_cell.length_b   1.000
_cell.length_c   1.000
_cell.angle_alpha   90.00
_cell.angle_beta   90.00
_cell.angle_gamma   90.00
#
_symmetry.space_group_name_H-M   'P 1'
#
loop_
_entity.id
_entity.type
_entity.pdbx_description
1 polymer ?
#
loop_
_entity_poly.entity_id
_entity_poly.type
_entity_poly.pdbx_seq_one_letter_code
_entity_poly.pdbx_strand_id
1 'polypeptide(L)'
;MPSSHNEYSLQQRKHRQLVRRKKIVVVLVLLVGLRQWSKTIKQPYNDAPFTGDAYVKHLLNGNRLRAQSMLRLSIDVFRICSDELLSLGVEPVSKLLGMDEQLAIFLYIVGQNGTNRQTQDRFQHSGETISRVFHHIIYLFLQLQKKYIVTPPVNVAHESILENQKFSPFFDRCIGAMDGCHVPAFVPEHMAGPYRNRKGMLSQNVLGVVDFDMKFTYMMVGWEGSAHDSRVLGSAMSEDFSIPNSSFYLADAGYSLGKGMLVPYRGVRYHLRENAQAGQRPANKEELFNLRHAMLRNVVERTFGTWKKRFPILVHPLEYSLATQGNLVLALAVLHNMIIEHKGHSQYFEDPDYDGGAPDDEEIPDDEDNGTDELALSRAQAQAAHKLWRDTLAQDMWDQYTSYLQQRNRG
;
A
#
# COMPACT_ATOMS: atom_id res chain seq x y z
N MET A 1 39.02 51.57 76.10
CA MET A 1 37.60 51.20 76.23
C MET A 1 36.88 51.34 74.87
N PRO A 2 36.92 50.31 74.00
CA PRO A 2 35.85 50.06 73.05
C PRO A 2 35.58 48.54 72.91
N SER A 3 34.70 47.96 73.73
CA SER A 3 34.45 46.50 73.71
C SER A 3 32.96 46.14 73.60
N SER A 4 32.08 46.86 74.30
CA SER A 4 30.64 46.55 74.35
C SER A 4 29.88 46.82 73.05
N HIS A 5 30.30 47.81 72.26
CA HIS A 5 29.57 48.23 71.05
C HIS A 5 29.72 47.24 69.89
N ASN A 6 30.87 46.53 69.83
CA ASN A 6 31.20 45.60 68.76
C ASN A 6 30.50 44.24 68.96
N GLU A 7 30.40 43.76 70.20
CA GLU A 7 29.63 42.54 70.55
C GLU A 7 28.13 42.70 70.29
N TYR A 8 27.54 43.85 70.63
CA TYR A 8 26.13 44.14 70.36
C TYR A 8 25.82 44.11 68.85
N SER A 9 26.74 44.66 68.03
CA SER A 9 26.61 44.64 66.56
C SER A 9 26.72 43.21 65.98
N LEU A 10 27.57 42.36 66.57
CA LEU A 10 27.77 40.98 66.17
C LEU A 10 26.54 40.12 66.51
N GLN A 11 25.95 40.32 67.69
CA GLN A 11 24.72 39.66 68.11
C GLN A 11 23.53 40.05 67.22
N GLN A 12 23.39 41.34 66.87
CA GLN A 12 22.36 41.78 65.93
C GLN A 12 22.55 41.17 64.53
N ARG A 13 23.79 41.05 64.03
CA ARG A 13 24.08 40.39 62.75
C ARG A 13 23.72 38.90 62.78
N LYS A 14 24.07 38.18 63.86
CA LYS A 14 23.70 36.77 64.06
C LYS A 14 22.18 36.59 64.13
N HIS A 15 21.47 37.46 64.85
CA HIS A 15 20.01 37.44 64.92
C HIS A 15 19.35 37.69 63.56
N ARG A 16 19.80 38.70 62.79
CA ARG A 16 19.31 38.96 61.43
C ARG A 16 19.59 37.79 60.48
N GLN A 17 20.77 37.15 60.58
CA GLN A 17 21.08 35.94 59.81
C GLN A 17 20.18 34.76 60.19
N LEU A 18 19.90 34.55 61.47
CA LEU A 18 19.00 33.51 61.95
C LEU A 18 17.57 33.74 61.44
N VAL A 19 17.07 34.97 61.51
CA VAL A 19 15.76 35.35 60.98
C VAL A 19 15.71 35.15 59.46
N ARG A 20 16.77 35.52 58.73
CA ARG A 20 16.85 35.30 57.28
C ARG A 20 16.85 33.80 56.93
N ARG A 21 17.59 32.97 57.68
CA ARG A 21 17.58 31.50 57.53
C ARG A 21 16.20 30.92 57.80
N LYS A 22 15.53 31.33 58.88
CA LYS A 22 14.15 30.92 59.19
C LYS A 22 13.18 31.30 58.08
N LYS A 23 13.26 32.51 57.55
CA LYS A 23 12.44 32.96 56.40
C LYS A 23 12.70 32.12 55.15
N ILE A 24 13.96 31.82 54.84
CA ILE A 24 14.32 30.95 53.70
C ILE A 24 13.75 29.54 53.88
N VAL A 25 13.86 28.96 55.08
CA VAL A 25 13.29 27.63 55.38
C VAL A 25 11.76 27.62 55.20
N VAL A 26 11.06 28.65 55.70
CA VAL A 26 9.61 28.77 55.53
C VAL A 26 9.22 28.87 54.05
N VAL A 27 9.94 29.67 53.25
CA VAL A 27 9.72 29.78 51.81
C VAL A 27 9.95 28.44 51.11
N LEU A 28 11.02 27.72 51.47
CA LEU A 28 11.30 26.39 50.90
C LEU A 28 10.20 25.38 51.22
N VAL A 29 9.69 25.36 52.46
CA VAL A 29 8.58 24.49 52.87
C VAL A 29 7.30 24.83 52.09
N LEU A 30 6.97 26.11 51.93
CA LEU A 30 5.83 26.55 51.13
C LEU A 30 5.98 26.15 49.65
N LEU A 31 7.17 26.30 49.07
CA LEU A 31 7.43 25.89 47.69
C LEU A 31 7.33 24.37 47.50
N VAL A 32 7.79 23.58 48.47
CA VAL A 32 7.64 22.11 48.45
C VAL A 32 6.17 21.73 48.56
N GLY A 33 5.43 22.36 49.48
CA GLY A 33 3.99 22.17 49.65
C GLY A 33 3.20 22.54 48.39
N LEU A 34 3.47 23.71 47.79
CA LEU A 34 2.87 24.14 46.52
C LEU A 34 3.22 23.19 45.37
N ARG A 35 4.44 22.66 45.31
CA ARG A 35 4.85 21.67 44.31
C ARG A 35 4.12 20.34 44.50
N GLN A 36 3.90 19.89 45.73
CA GLN A 36 3.10 18.70 46.02
C GLN A 36 1.62 18.91 45.70
N TRP A 37 1.06 20.07 46.06
CA TRP A 37 -0.32 20.43 45.75
C TRP A 37 -0.56 20.65 44.24
N SER A 38 0.44 21.18 43.51
CA SER A 38 0.38 21.30 42.06
C SER A 38 0.30 19.93 41.37
N LYS A 39 0.93 18.88 41.94
CA LYS A 39 0.80 17.52 41.43
C LYS A 39 -0.62 16.96 41.61
N THR A 40 -1.38 17.41 42.61
CA THR A 40 -2.78 16.99 42.82
C THR A 40 -3.79 17.73 41.93
N ILE A 41 -3.38 18.81 41.24
CA ILE A 41 -4.24 19.57 40.28
C ILE A 41 -3.97 19.11 38.83
N LYS A 42 -3.37 17.95 38.63
CA LYS A 42 -3.18 17.42 37.27
C LYS A 42 -4.51 16.90 36.75
N GLN A 43 -5.19 17.70 35.94
CA GLN A 43 -6.27 17.20 35.09
C GLN A 43 -5.67 16.18 34.11
N PRO A 44 -6.23 14.97 34.01
CA PRO A 44 -5.77 14.01 33.02
C PRO A 44 -6.01 14.60 31.63
N TYR A 45 -5.01 14.51 30.76
CA TYR A 45 -5.15 14.98 29.37
C TYR A 45 -6.13 14.10 28.58
N ASN A 46 -6.16 12.80 28.88
CA ASN A 46 -7.13 11.84 28.37
C ASN A 46 -8.24 11.68 29.41
N ASP A 47 -9.32 12.43 29.25
CA ASP A 47 -10.42 12.54 30.21
C ASP A 47 -11.78 12.12 29.60
N ALA A 48 -11.79 11.55 28.40
CA ALA A 48 -13.02 11.12 27.77
C ALA A 48 -13.71 10.01 28.57
N PRO A 49 -15.06 9.93 28.54
CA PRO A 49 -15.82 8.94 29.31
C PRO A 49 -15.67 7.50 28.80
N PHE A 50 -15.01 7.30 27.65
CA PHE A 50 -14.76 5.99 27.05
C PHE A 50 -13.27 5.79 26.79
N THR A 51 -12.77 4.60 27.14
CA THR A 51 -11.42 4.16 26.75
C THR A 51 -11.41 3.74 25.28
N GLY A 52 -10.21 3.64 24.68
CA GLY A 52 -10.07 3.10 23.33
C GLY A 52 -10.60 1.65 23.22
N ASP A 53 -10.29 0.77 24.18
CA ASP A 53 -10.87 -0.59 24.25
C ASP A 53 -12.41 -0.58 24.28
N ALA A 54 -13.02 0.29 25.10
CA ALA A 54 -14.48 0.42 25.16
C ALA A 54 -15.06 0.90 23.82
N TYR A 55 -14.39 1.83 23.15
CA TYR A 55 -14.76 2.30 21.81
C TYR A 55 -14.69 1.17 20.77
N VAL A 56 -13.64 0.35 20.80
CA VAL A 56 -13.48 -0.78 19.88
C VAL A 56 -14.54 -1.84 20.11
N LYS A 57 -14.81 -2.20 21.37
CA LYS A 57 -15.93 -3.10 21.72
C LYS A 57 -17.28 -2.55 21.25
N HIS A 58 -17.50 -1.24 21.38
CA HIS A 58 -18.71 -0.59 20.88
C HIS A 58 -18.83 -0.66 19.35
N LEU A 59 -17.73 -0.48 18.61
CA LEU A 59 -17.71 -0.66 17.16
C LEU A 59 -18.03 -2.11 16.77
N LEU A 60 -17.34 -3.09 17.37
CA LEU A 60 -17.44 -4.49 16.99
C LEU A 60 -18.76 -5.15 17.40
N ASN A 61 -19.41 -4.66 18.45
CA ASN A 61 -20.71 -5.16 18.91
C ASN A 61 -21.89 -4.28 18.44
N GLY A 62 -21.61 -3.18 17.74
CA GLY A 62 -22.59 -2.22 17.29
C GLY A 62 -23.09 -2.46 15.87
N ASN A 63 -23.32 -1.35 15.15
CA ASN A 63 -23.78 -1.40 13.77
C ASN A 63 -22.67 -1.89 12.82
N ARG A 64 -22.94 -2.96 12.07
CA ARG A 64 -21.99 -3.59 11.14
C ARG A 64 -21.48 -2.65 10.05
N LEU A 65 -22.36 -1.83 9.47
CA LEU A 65 -21.98 -0.86 8.42
C LEU A 65 -21.11 0.25 9.00
N ARG A 66 -21.39 0.69 10.23
CA ARG A 66 -20.54 1.66 10.94
C ARG A 66 -19.15 1.06 11.19
N ALA A 67 -19.08 -0.17 11.71
CA ALA A 67 -17.80 -0.85 11.93
C ALA A 67 -17.01 -0.96 10.63
N GLN A 68 -17.65 -1.39 9.55
CA GLN A 68 -17.04 -1.49 8.22
C GLN A 68 -16.59 -0.15 7.66
N SER A 69 -17.39 0.91 7.83
CA SER A 69 -17.01 2.26 7.41
C SER A 69 -15.78 2.77 8.18
N MET A 70 -15.72 2.52 9.49
CA MET A 70 -14.65 3.02 10.37
C MET A 70 -13.36 2.19 10.26
N LEU A 71 -13.48 0.87 10.20
CA LEU A 71 -12.35 -0.08 10.20
C LEU A 71 -11.92 -0.49 8.79
N ARG A 72 -12.71 -0.18 7.75
CA ARG A 72 -12.53 -0.62 6.36
C ARG A 72 -12.57 -2.14 6.15
N LEU A 73 -12.97 -2.87 7.20
CA LEU A 73 -13.11 -4.33 7.28
C LEU A 73 -14.50 -4.70 7.81
N SER A 74 -15.06 -5.83 7.37
CA SER A 74 -16.18 -6.43 8.10
C SER A 74 -15.72 -6.86 9.51
N ILE A 75 -16.65 -6.97 10.45
CA ILE A 75 -16.33 -7.39 11.83
C ILE A 75 -15.70 -8.80 11.85
N ASP A 76 -16.16 -9.69 10.99
CA ASP A 76 -15.65 -11.06 10.91
C ASP A 76 -14.20 -11.08 10.41
N VAL A 77 -13.89 -10.32 9.36
CA VAL A 77 -12.51 -10.18 8.84
C VAL A 77 -11.63 -9.49 9.87
N PHE A 78 -12.12 -8.46 10.56
CA PHE A 78 -11.37 -7.81 11.63
C PHE A 78 -10.95 -8.80 12.72
N ARG A 79 -11.88 -9.65 13.18
CA ARG A 79 -11.59 -10.66 14.22
C ARG A 79 -10.56 -11.68 13.74
N ILE A 80 -10.70 -12.17 12.51
CA ILE A 80 -9.72 -13.08 11.90
C ILE A 80 -8.34 -12.44 11.83
N CYS A 81 -8.25 -11.19 11.36
CA CYS A 81 -6.99 -10.45 11.33
C CYS A 81 -6.40 -10.28 12.73
N SER A 82 -7.21 -9.91 13.73
CA SER A 82 -6.74 -9.72 15.10
C SER A 82 -6.20 -11.02 15.71
N ASP A 83 -6.95 -12.11 15.55
CA ASP A 83 -6.56 -13.45 16.05
C ASP A 83 -5.26 -13.92 15.38
N GLU A 84 -5.12 -13.69 14.08
CA GLU A 84 -3.92 -14.08 13.35
C GLU A 84 -2.70 -13.26 13.76
N LEU A 85 -2.84 -11.93 13.91
CA LEU A 85 -1.77 -11.07 14.41
C LEU A 85 -1.38 -11.45 15.85
N LEU A 86 -2.35 -11.82 16.69
CA LEU A 86 -2.11 -12.30 18.04
C LEU A 86 -1.37 -13.65 18.04
N SER A 87 -1.69 -14.53 17.09
CA SER A 87 -1.07 -15.87 16.96
C SER A 87 0.43 -15.83 16.63
N LEU A 88 0.95 -14.70 16.14
CA LEU A 88 2.38 -14.49 15.90
C LEU A 88 3.21 -14.51 17.20
N GLY A 89 2.59 -14.33 18.36
CA GLY A 89 3.26 -14.39 19.66
C GLY A 89 4.28 -13.27 19.91
N VAL A 90 4.21 -12.19 19.15
CA VAL A 90 5.06 -11.00 19.34
C VAL A 90 4.51 -10.18 20.50
N GLU A 91 5.39 -9.76 21.41
CA GLU A 91 5.01 -8.94 22.56
C GLU A 91 4.28 -7.66 22.13
N PRO A 92 3.09 -7.37 22.71
CA PRO A 92 2.32 -6.18 22.36
C PRO A 92 3.05 -4.90 22.82
N VAL A 93 2.67 -3.77 22.23
CA VAL A 93 3.22 -2.45 22.62
C VAL A 93 3.09 -2.17 24.13
N SER A 94 2.01 -2.64 24.74
CA SER A 94 1.74 -2.56 26.17
C SER A 94 0.86 -3.73 26.61
N LYS A 95 1.08 -4.25 27.83
CA LYS A 95 0.25 -5.29 28.44
C LYS A 95 -1.20 -4.86 28.69
N LEU A 96 -1.46 -3.55 28.69
CA LEU A 96 -2.79 -2.97 28.89
C LEU A 96 -3.51 -2.68 27.56
N LEU A 97 -2.87 -2.96 26.42
CA LEU A 97 -3.38 -2.63 25.09
C LEU A 97 -3.58 -3.92 24.27
N GLY A 98 -4.82 -4.38 24.18
CA GLY A 98 -5.18 -5.62 23.47
C GLY A 98 -4.97 -5.51 21.96
N MET A 99 -4.86 -6.67 21.28
CA MET A 99 -4.63 -6.71 19.82
C MET A 99 -5.76 -6.03 19.04
N ASP A 100 -7.02 -6.25 19.43
CA ASP A 100 -8.18 -5.57 18.82
C ASP A 100 -8.02 -4.04 18.86
N GLU A 101 -7.60 -3.49 19.99
CA GLU A 101 -7.42 -2.04 20.12
C GLU A 101 -6.26 -1.55 19.27
N GLN A 102 -5.14 -2.28 19.24
CA GLN A 102 -3.99 -1.95 18.40
C GLN A 102 -4.34 -1.96 16.91
N LEU A 103 -5.04 -3.01 16.46
CA LEU A 103 -5.49 -3.13 15.08
C LEU A 103 -6.50 -2.02 14.74
N ALA A 104 -7.44 -1.71 15.62
CA ALA A 104 -8.41 -0.64 15.39
C ALA A 104 -7.76 0.74 15.31
N ILE A 105 -6.74 1.03 16.13
CA ILE A 105 -5.92 2.23 16.04
C ILE A 105 -5.25 2.32 14.66
N PHE A 106 -4.60 1.24 14.23
CA PHE A 106 -3.95 1.18 12.91
C PHE A 106 -4.96 1.41 11.78
N LEU A 107 -6.08 0.69 11.78
CA LEU A 107 -7.14 0.79 10.76
C LEU A 107 -7.78 2.18 10.71
N TYR A 108 -7.92 2.84 11.86
CA TYR A 108 -8.39 4.22 11.90
C TYR A 108 -7.41 5.17 11.20
N ILE A 109 -6.10 5.02 11.44
CA ILE A 109 -5.06 5.82 10.77
C ILE A 109 -5.09 5.57 9.26
N VAL A 110 -4.98 4.30 8.83
CA VAL A 110 -4.84 3.97 7.39
C VAL A 110 -6.13 4.13 6.59
N GLY A 111 -7.28 3.89 7.24
CA GLY A 111 -8.59 3.87 6.62
C GLY A 111 -9.32 5.21 6.66
N GLN A 112 -9.07 6.03 7.68
CA GLN A 112 -9.69 7.37 7.80
C GLN A 112 -8.71 8.51 7.56
N ASN A 113 -7.46 8.19 7.21
CA ASN A 113 -6.36 9.16 7.15
C ASN A 113 -6.23 9.96 8.46
N GLY A 114 -6.42 9.28 9.60
CA GLY A 114 -6.44 9.89 10.92
C GLY A 114 -5.04 10.32 11.34
N THR A 115 -4.88 11.61 11.67
CA THR A 115 -3.60 12.11 12.18
C THR A 115 -3.27 11.49 13.55
N ASN A 116 -1.99 11.52 13.95
CA ASN A 116 -1.60 11.07 15.28
C ASN A 116 -2.42 11.79 16.38
N ARG A 117 -2.66 13.10 16.24
CA ARG A 117 -3.45 13.89 17.21
C ARG A 117 -4.91 13.46 17.28
N GLN A 118 -5.56 13.25 16.14
CA GLN A 118 -6.95 12.78 16.10
C GLN A 118 -7.09 11.36 16.66
N THR A 119 -6.08 10.53 16.45
CA THR A 119 -6.06 9.15 16.95
C THR A 119 -5.85 9.12 18.47
N GLN A 120 -4.98 9.99 19.01
CA GLN A 120 -4.85 10.20 20.46
C GLN A 120 -6.20 10.57 21.09
N ASP A 121 -6.89 11.56 20.51
CA ASP A 121 -8.21 11.99 20.98
C ASP A 121 -9.26 10.87 20.87
N ARG A 122 -9.24 10.08 19.80
CA ARG A 122 -10.21 9.01 19.62
C ARG A 122 -10.02 7.85 20.61
N PHE A 123 -8.78 7.40 20.79
CA PHE A 123 -8.48 6.17 21.53
C PHE A 123 -7.93 6.44 22.94
N GLN A 124 -7.78 7.70 23.34
CA GLN A 124 -7.37 8.11 24.68
C GLN A 124 -5.98 7.60 25.08
N HIS A 125 -5.05 7.61 24.12
CA HIS A 125 -3.64 7.23 24.31
C HIS A 125 -2.70 8.38 23.99
N SER A 126 -1.47 8.33 24.52
CA SER A 126 -0.44 9.31 24.16
C SER A 126 0.01 9.16 22.70
N GLY A 127 0.51 10.23 22.10
CA GLY A 127 1.00 10.18 20.71
C GLY A 127 2.15 9.20 20.48
N GLU A 128 2.98 9.00 21.51
CA GLU A 128 4.01 7.96 21.53
C GLU A 128 3.40 6.56 21.43
N THR A 129 2.35 6.28 22.21
CA THR A 129 1.65 4.98 22.18
C THR A 129 1.04 4.75 20.80
N ILE A 130 0.34 5.74 20.24
CA ILE A 130 -0.22 5.67 18.89
C ILE A 130 0.87 5.39 17.84
N SER A 131 2.01 6.07 17.93
CA SER A 131 3.13 5.86 17.01
C SER A 131 3.71 4.45 17.14
N ARG A 132 3.90 3.95 18.37
CA ARG A 132 4.40 2.59 18.61
C ARG A 132 3.44 1.53 18.07
N VAL A 133 2.14 1.70 18.28
CA VAL A 133 1.10 0.81 17.73
C VAL A 133 1.12 0.77 16.22
N PHE A 134 1.20 1.94 15.57
CA PHE A 134 1.25 2.03 14.12
C PHE A 134 2.41 1.21 13.54
N HIS A 135 3.63 1.40 14.06
CA HIS A 135 4.80 0.65 13.60
C HIS A 135 4.74 -0.84 13.97
N HIS A 136 4.18 -1.17 15.14
CA HIS A 136 4.04 -2.55 15.57
C HIS A 136 3.09 -3.33 14.65
N ILE A 137 1.91 -2.79 14.34
CA ILE A 137 0.97 -3.46 13.43
C ILE A 137 1.54 -3.61 12.01
N ILE A 138 2.27 -2.60 11.49
CA ILE A 138 3.02 -2.75 10.22
C ILE A 138 3.96 -3.95 10.30
N TYR A 139 4.78 -4.02 11.35
CA TYR A 139 5.73 -5.11 11.54
C TYR A 139 5.04 -6.49 11.58
N LEU A 140 3.91 -6.61 12.27
CA LEU A 140 3.15 -7.87 12.33
C LEU A 140 2.60 -8.29 10.97
N PHE A 141 2.03 -7.38 10.19
CA PHE A 141 1.57 -7.68 8.83
C PHE A 141 2.73 -8.12 7.92
N LEU A 142 3.92 -7.53 8.07
CA LEU A 142 5.11 -7.96 7.32
C LEU A 142 5.53 -9.40 7.68
N GLN A 143 5.29 -9.88 8.90
CA GLN A 143 5.54 -11.30 9.25
C GLN A 143 4.61 -12.25 8.48
N LEU A 144 3.43 -11.77 8.07
CA LEU A 144 2.44 -12.53 7.30
C LEU A 144 2.65 -12.44 5.78
N GLN A 145 3.62 -11.64 5.30
CA GLN A 145 3.85 -11.43 3.88
C GLN A 145 3.99 -12.74 3.10
N LYS A 146 4.85 -13.66 3.57
CA LYS A 146 5.10 -14.94 2.89
C LYS A 146 3.89 -15.87 2.87
N LYS A 147 2.89 -15.63 3.74
CA LYS A 147 1.65 -16.40 3.77
C LYS A 147 0.63 -15.87 2.74
N TYR A 148 0.56 -14.55 2.56
CA TYR A 148 -0.49 -13.91 1.76
C TYR A 148 -0.05 -13.38 0.40
N ILE A 149 1.21 -12.99 0.22
CA ILE A 149 1.76 -12.55 -1.06
C ILE A 149 2.50 -13.74 -1.68
N VAL A 150 1.75 -14.56 -2.42
CA VAL A 150 2.24 -15.85 -2.94
C VAL A 150 1.91 -15.94 -4.42
N THR A 151 2.85 -16.47 -5.21
CA THR A 151 2.63 -16.74 -6.63
C THR A 151 1.54 -17.80 -6.81
N PRO A 152 0.58 -17.62 -7.73
CA PRO A 152 -0.49 -18.59 -7.97
C PRO A 152 0.05 -19.95 -8.44
N PRO A 153 -0.75 -21.03 -8.29
CA PRO A 153 -0.38 -22.36 -8.78
C PRO A 153 -0.06 -22.33 -10.28
N VAL A 154 1.13 -22.83 -10.63
CA VAL A 154 1.59 -22.94 -12.01
C VAL A 154 0.82 -24.07 -12.71
N ASN A 155 0.47 -23.88 -13.98
CA ASN A 155 -0.27 -24.84 -14.84
C ASN A 155 -1.76 -25.01 -14.54
N VAL A 156 -2.35 -24.18 -13.67
CA VAL A 156 -3.80 -24.14 -13.47
C VAL A 156 -4.30 -22.81 -14.01
N ALA A 157 -5.06 -22.86 -15.11
CA ALA A 157 -5.70 -21.68 -15.66
C ALA A 157 -6.79 -21.18 -14.70
N HIS A 158 -6.90 -19.86 -14.55
CA HIS A 158 -7.93 -19.28 -13.71
C HIS A 158 -9.33 -19.49 -14.30
N GLU A 159 -10.33 -19.69 -13.44
CA GLU A 159 -11.73 -19.96 -13.86
C GLU A 159 -12.26 -18.87 -14.80
N SER A 160 -11.99 -17.59 -14.48
CA SER A 160 -12.40 -16.45 -15.32
C SER A 160 -11.81 -16.45 -16.75
N ILE A 161 -10.70 -17.16 -16.98
CA ILE A 161 -10.13 -17.37 -18.32
C ILE A 161 -10.83 -18.55 -18.99
N LEU A 162 -10.93 -19.68 -18.29
CA LEU A 162 -11.48 -20.93 -18.83
C LEU A 162 -12.96 -20.81 -19.23
N GLU A 163 -13.76 -20.07 -18.47
CA GLU A 163 -15.19 -19.88 -18.74
C GLU A 163 -15.45 -18.94 -19.93
N ASN A 164 -14.46 -18.17 -20.36
CA ASN A 164 -14.62 -17.18 -21.41
C ASN A 164 -13.90 -17.60 -22.70
N GLN A 165 -14.68 -17.93 -23.73
CA GLN A 165 -14.17 -18.32 -25.06
C GLN A 165 -13.34 -17.23 -25.76
N LYS A 166 -13.44 -15.96 -25.32
CA LYS A 166 -12.55 -14.89 -25.81
C LYS A 166 -11.14 -15.03 -25.25
N PHE A 167 -10.98 -15.68 -24.10
CA PHE A 167 -9.70 -15.79 -23.40
C PHE A 167 -9.10 -17.19 -23.55
N SER A 168 -9.88 -18.24 -23.30
CA SER A 168 -9.43 -19.62 -23.54
C SER A 168 -9.51 -19.98 -25.04
N PRO A 169 -8.50 -20.66 -25.60
CA PRO A 169 -7.30 -21.22 -24.94
C PRO A 169 -6.10 -20.27 -24.85
N PHE A 170 -6.19 -19.08 -25.45
CA PHE A 170 -5.04 -18.20 -25.70
C PHE A 170 -4.34 -17.71 -24.42
N PHE A 171 -5.09 -17.51 -23.35
CA PHE A 171 -4.59 -17.01 -22.08
C PHE A 171 -4.55 -18.08 -20.97
N ASP A 172 -4.69 -19.37 -21.29
CA ASP A 172 -4.73 -20.44 -20.27
C ASP A 172 -3.46 -20.53 -19.41
N ARG A 173 -2.34 -20.01 -19.91
CA ARG A 173 -1.05 -19.93 -19.19
C ARG A 173 -0.81 -18.58 -18.54
N CYS A 174 -1.77 -17.65 -18.62
CA CYS A 174 -1.70 -16.36 -17.96
C CYS A 174 -2.03 -16.53 -16.48
N ILE A 175 -1.14 -16.08 -15.60
CA ILE A 175 -1.32 -16.21 -14.15
C ILE A 175 -1.68 -14.89 -13.46
N GLY A 176 -1.66 -13.78 -14.21
CA GLY A 176 -2.04 -12.48 -13.69
C GLY A 176 -1.64 -11.32 -14.58
N ALA A 177 -1.64 -10.13 -14.00
CA ALA A 177 -1.17 -8.90 -14.63
C ALA A 177 -0.22 -8.14 -13.69
N MET A 178 0.66 -7.33 -14.27
CA MET A 178 1.57 -6.47 -13.51
C MET A 178 1.58 -5.05 -14.05
N ASP A 179 1.80 -4.11 -13.14
CA ASP A 179 1.89 -2.70 -13.49
C ASP A 179 2.62 -1.88 -12.43
N GLY A 180 3.12 -0.71 -12.85
CA GLY A 180 3.66 0.31 -11.98
C GLY A 180 2.56 1.15 -11.35
N CYS A 181 2.76 1.61 -10.12
CA CYS A 181 1.82 2.46 -9.42
C CYS A 181 2.55 3.45 -8.53
N HIS A 182 2.21 4.73 -8.65
CA HIS A 182 2.75 5.78 -7.79
C HIS A 182 1.98 5.90 -6.47
N VAL A 183 2.71 5.88 -5.35
CA VAL A 183 2.21 6.23 -4.00
C VAL A 183 2.89 7.54 -3.58
N PRO A 184 2.16 8.56 -3.08
CA PRO A 184 2.78 9.82 -2.66
C PRO A 184 3.89 9.61 -1.62
N ALA A 185 5.01 10.29 -1.82
CA ALA A 185 6.18 10.17 -0.97
C ALA A 185 6.38 11.47 -0.18
N PHE A 186 6.74 11.34 1.09
CA PHE A 186 7.34 12.44 1.83
C PHE A 186 8.84 12.26 1.90
N VAL A 187 9.59 13.23 1.36
CA VAL A 187 11.04 13.28 1.44
C VAL A 187 11.51 14.69 1.78
N PRO A 188 12.64 14.82 2.51
CA PRO A 188 13.35 16.09 2.63
C PRO A 188 13.65 16.72 1.26
N GLU A 189 13.66 18.05 1.21
CA GLU A 189 13.83 18.82 -0.04
C GLU A 189 15.07 18.43 -0.85
N HIS A 190 16.20 18.18 -0.18
CA HIS A 190 17.45 17.77 -0.83
C HIS A 190 17.37 16.38 -1.51
N MET A 191 16.38 15.55 -1.17
CA MET A 191 16.11 14.26 -1.81
C MET A 191 14.92 14.31 -2.78
N ALA A 192 14.27 15.47 -2.97
CA ALA A 192 13.05 15.57 -3.75
C ALA A 192 13.21 15.27 -5.24
N GLY A 193 14.40 15.50 -5.80
CA GLY A 193 14.69 15.32 -7.24
C GLY A 193 14.32 13.92 -7.76
N PRO A 194 14.93 12.83 -7.25
CA PRO A 194 14.61 11.48 -7.66
C PRO A 194 13.15 11.07 -7.43
N TYR A 195 12.50 11.57 -6.38
CA TYR A 195 11.12 11.18 -6.06
C TYR A 195 10.06 11.95 -6.86
N ARG A 196 10.46 12.90 -7.71
CA ARG A 196 9.54 13.64 -8.56
C ARG A 196 9.15 12.80 -9.77
N ASN A 197 7.88 12.43 -9.87
CA ASN A 197 7.36 11.74 -11.05
C ASN A 197 7.15 12.69 -12.24
N ARG A 198 6.75 12.13 -13.39
CA ARG A 198 6.50 12.88 -14.63
C ARG A 198 5.41 13.95 -14.49
N LYS A 199 4.47 13.76 -13.56
CA LYS A 199 3.41 14.72 -13.22
C LYS A 199 3.87 15.79 -12.22
N GLY A 200 5.16 15.82 -11.89
CA GLY A 200 5.76 16.81 -10.98
C GLY A 200 5.48 16.56 -9.50
N MET A 201 4.81 15.47 -9.14
CA MET A 201 4.46 15.12 -7.75
C MET A 201 5.54 14.23 -7.12
N LEU A 202 5.75 14.37 -5.81
CA LEU A 202 6.64 13.48 -5.07
C LEU A 202 5.95 12.14 -4.81
N SER A 203 6.56 11.05 -5.25
CA SER A 203 6.01 9.70 -5.14
C SER A 203 7.10 8.63 -5.09
N GLN A 204 6.73 7.46 -4.59
CA GLN A 204 7.47 6.22 -4.76
C GLN A 204 6.82 5.45 -5.92
N ASN A 205 7.64 4.85 -6.80
CA ASN A 205 7.14 3.87 -7.75
C ASN A 205 7.03 2.51 -7.05
N VAL A 206 5.91 1.82 -7.25
CA VAL A 206 5.60 0.49 -6.72
C VAL A 206 5.23 -0.39 -7.89
N LEU A 207 5.99 -1.48 -8.10
CA LEU A 207 5.58 -2.53 -9.02
C LEU A 207 4.67 -3.49 -8.25
N GLY A 208 3.44 -3.66 -8.72
CA GLY A 208 2.49 -4.65 -8.21
C GLY A 208 2.19 -5.72 -9.24
N VAL A 209 2.18 -6.98 -8.81
CA VAL A 209 1.73 -8.12 -9.61
C VAL A 209 0.51 -8.70 -8.92
N VAL A 210 -0.54 -8.97 -9.68
CA VAL A 210 -1.81 -9.46 -9.16
C VAL A 210 -2.31 -10.66 -9.94
N ASP A 211 -3.04 -11.55 -9.28
CA ASP A 211 -3.82 -12.60 -9.95
C ASP A 211 -5.20 -12.10 -10.40
N PHE A 212 -5.99 -13.00 -10.97
CA PHE A 212 -7.33 -12.69 -11.47
C PHE A 212 -8.40 -12.58 -10.36
N ASP A 213 -8.06 -12.93 -9.11
CA ASP A 213 -8.87 -12.73 -7.90
C ASP A 213 -8.56 -11.38 -7.21
N MET A 214 -7.77 -10.52 -7.87
CA MET A 214 -7.33 -9.22 -7.36
C MET A 214 -6.43 -9.31 -6.11
N LYS A 215 -5.76 -10.45 -5.90
CA LYS A 215 -4.75 -10.61 -4.83
C LYS A 215 -3.39 -10.20 -5.36
N PHE A 216 -2.63 -9.50 -4.53
CA PHE A 216 -1.22 -9.24 -4.81
C PHE A 216 -0.40 -10.51 -4.68
N THR A 217 0.32 -10.90 -5.74
CA THR A 217 1.15 -12.11 -5.77
C THR A 217 2.62 -11.79 -5.68
N TYR A 218 2.98 -10.54 -5.97
CA TYR A 218 4.30 -9.95 -5.76
C TYR A 218 4.19 -8.42 -5.66
N MET A 219 5.08 -7.79 -4.91
CA MET A 219 5.17 -6.33 -4.84
C MET A 219 6.60 -5.88 -4.54
N MET A 220 7.10 -4.93 -5.35
CA MET A 220 8.37 -4.24 -5.13
C MET A 220 8.09 -2.79 -4.81
N VAL A 221 8.55 -2.33 -3.64
CA VAL A 221 8.21 -1.02 -3.06
C VAL A 221 9.45 -0.16 -2.84
N GLY A 222 9.26 1.16 -2.70
CA GLY A 222 10.32 2.07 -2.25
C GLY A 222 11.21 2.62 -3.35
N TRP A 223 10.90 2.37 -4.62
CA TRP A 223 11.62 2.96 -5.75
C TRP A 223 11.32 4.44 -5.91
N GLU A 224 12.27 5.18 -6.48
CA GLU A 224 12.10 6.61 -6.69
C GLU A 224 10.97 6.90 -7.70
N GLY A 225 10.20 7.97 -7.49
CA GLY A 225 9.09 8.34 -8.36
C GLY A 225 9.47 8.69 -9.81
N SER A 226 10.74 8.97 -10.10
CA SER A 226 11.24 9.15 -11.46
C SER A 226 11.67 7.85 -12.14
N ALA A 227 11.77 6.74 -11.40
CA ALA A 227 12.18 5.46 -11.95
C ALA A 227 11.13 4.92 -12.92
N HIS A 228 11.58 4.55 -14.13
CA HIS A 228 10.74 3.88 -15.11
C HIS A 228 10.35 2.48 -14.64
N ASP A 229 9.15 2.04 -14.99
CA ASP A 229 8.61 0.73 -14.58
C ASP A 229 9.48 -0.44 -15.03
N SER A 230 10.11 -0.34 -16.21
CA SER A 230 11.07 -1.32 -16.71
C SER A 230 12.30 -1.47 -15.80
N ARG A 231 12.78 -0.36 -15.21
CA ARG A 231 13.90 -0.37 -14.27
C ARG A 231 13.51 -1.02 -12.94
N VAL A 232 12.32 -0.70 -12.42
CA VAL A 232 11.79 -1.31 -11.20
C VAL A 232 11.62 -2.82 -11.39
N LEU A 233 11.08 -3.24 -12.54
CA LEU A 233 10.96 -4.65 -12.91
C LEU A 233 12.32 -5.35 -13.02
N GLY A 234 13.31 -4.68 -13.63
CA GLY A 234 14.67 -5.21 -13.72
C GLY A 234 15.28 -5.52 -12.36
N SER A 235 15.08 -4.64 -11.37
CA SER A 235 15.54 -4.91 -10.00
C SER A 235 14.77 -6.05 -9.35
N ALA A 236 13.43 -6.05 -9.48
CA ALA A 236 12.59 -7.12 -8.96
C ALA A 236 13.05 -8.49 -9.46
N MET A 237 13.31 -8.62 -10.77
CA MET A 237 13.82 -9.85 -11.36
C MET A 237 15.22 -10.25 -10.88
N SER A 238 16.04 -9.29 -10.46
CA SER A 238 17.38 -9.56 -9.94
C SER A 238 17.40 -9.95 -8.46
N GLU A 239 16.34 -9.63 -7.72
CA GLU A 239 16.24 -9.87 -6.29
C GLU A 239 15.49 -11.17 -6.00
N ASP A 240 14.16 -11.16 -6.15
CA ASP A 240 13.30 -12.25 -5.69
C ASP A 240 12.07 -12.50 -6.57
N PHE A 241 11.84 -11.70 -7.62
CA PHE A 241 10.76 -11.94 -8.57
C PHE A 241 11.20 -12.91 -9.67
N SER A 242 10.44 -13.98 -9.86
CA SER A 242 10.64 -14.90 -10.97
C SER A 242 9.32 -15.25 -11.64
N ILE A 243 9.33 -15.31 -12.96
CA ILE A 243 8.16 -15.72 -13.74
C ILE A 243 8.26 -17.25 -13.95
N PRO A 244 7.28 -18.03 -13.47
CA PRO A 244 7.31 -19.48 -13.63
C PRO A 244 7.40 -19.91 -15.10
N ASN A 245 8.15 -20.98 -15.37
CA ASN A 245 8.25 -21.54 -16.71
C ASN A 245 6.87 -21.98 -17.21
N SER A 246 6.60 -21.76 -18.50
CA SER A 246 5.31 -22.06 -19.14
C SER A 246 4.11 -21.27 -18.59
N SER A 247 4.37 -20.14 -17.92
CA SER A 247 3.37 -19.16 -17.52
C SER A 247 3.80 -17.77 -17.95
N PHE A 248 2.86 -16.83 -17.99
CA PHE A 248 3.16 -15.43 -18.30
C PHE A 248 2.24 -14.46 -17.57
N TYR A 249 2.66 -13.21 -17.51
CA TYR A 249 1.89 -12.08 -17.01
C TYR A 249 1.58 -11.10 -18.14
N LEU A 250 0.46 -10.39 -18.01
CA LEU A 250 0.13 -9.25 -18.86
C LEU A 250 0.79 -7.98 -18.30
N ALA A 251 1.47 -7.23 -19.16
CA ALA A 251 2.14 -5.98 -18.80
C ALA A 251 1.82 -4.86 -19.81
N ASP A 252 2.14 -3.62 -19.44
CA ASP A 252 1.81 -2.45 -20.26
C ASP A 252 2.69 -2.36 -21.50
N ALA A 253 2.29 -1.52 -22.45
CA ALA A 253 3.13 -1.07 -23.56
C ALA A 253 4.46 -0.46 -23.09
N GLY A 254 4.48 0.14 -21.89
CA GLY A 254 5.67 0.69 -21.24
C GLY A 254 6.74 -0.35 -20.84
N TYR A 255 6.37 -1.63 -20.80
CA TYR A 255 7.31 -2.73 -20.55
C TYR A 255 7.83 -3.34 -21.87
N SER A 256 8.92 -4.10 -21.75
CA SER A 256 9.49 -4.84 -22.87
C SER A 256 8.84 -6.22 -23.02
N LEU A 257 8.47 -6.58 -24.25
CA LEU A 257 8.06 -7.94 -24.57
C LEU A 257 9.22 -8.91 -24.30
N GLY A 258 8.97 -9.98 -23.54
CA GLY A 258 10.03 -10.87 -23.10
C GLY A 258 9.53 -12.20 -22.59
N LYS A 259 10.46 -13.03 -22.10
CA LYS A 259 10.13 -14.34 -21.53
C LYS A 259 9.14 -14.18 -20.37
N GLY A 260 7.94 -14.76 -20.54
CA GLY A 260 6.88 -14.72 -19.53
C GLY A 260 6.18 -13.36 -19.40
N MET A 261 6.43 -12.42 -20.30
CA MET A 261 5.87 -11.06 -20.31
C MET A 261 5.16 -10.80 -21.63
N LEU A 262 3.84 -10.63 -21.59
CA LEU A 262 3.03 -10.34 -22.76
C LEU A 262 2.53 -8.89 -22.73
N VAL A 263 2.93 -8.10 -23.73
CA VAL A 263 2.61 -6.66 -23.86
C VAL A 263 1.78 -6.40 -25.14
N PRO A 264 0.94 -5.36 -25.16
CA PRO A 264 0.15 -5.00 -26.35
C PRO A 264 1.03 -4.57 -27.53
N TYR A 265 0.44 -4.55 -28.72
CA TYR A 265 1.02 -3.86 -29.88
C TYR A 265 1.01 -2.35 -29.61
N ARG A 266 2.19 -1.72 -29.71
CA ARG A 266 2.34 -0.27 -29.56
C ARG A 266 1.75 0.47 -30.76
N GLY A 267 1.13 1.62 -30.55
CA GLY A 267 0.54 2.44 -31.61
C GLY A 267 -0.71 1.85 -32.25
N VAL A 268 -1.23 0.72 -31.75
CA VAL A 268 -2.46 0.09 -32.22
C VAL A 268 -3.58 0.41 -31.25
N ARG A 269 -4.51 1.25 -31.70
CA ARG A 269 -5.63 1.72 -30.88
C ARG A 269 -6.60 0.59 -30.53
N TYR A 270 -7.03 0.57 -29.29
CA TYR A 270 -8.14 -0.24 -28.80
C TYR A 270 -8.88 0.61 -27.77
N HIS A 271 -10.12 1.00 -28.03
CA HIS A 271 -10.88 1.83 -27.09
C HIS A 271 -11.97 0.97 -26.45
N LEU A 272 -11.75 0.51 -25.22
CA LEU A 272 -12.70 -0.36 -24.49
C LEU A 272 -14.11 0.25 -24.41
N ARG A 273 -14.21 1.55 -24.10
CA ARG A 273 -15.50 2.27 -23.99
C ARG A 273 -16.02 2.79 -25.32
N GLU A 274 -15.18 3.41 -26.15
CA GLU A 274 -15.64 3.95 -27.44
C GLU A 274 -16.07 2.83 -28.39
N ASN A 275 -15.36 1.70 -28.42
CA ASN A 275 -15.76 0.55 -29.23
C ASN A 275 -17.03 -0.13 -28.68
N ALA A 276 -17.21 -0.16 -27.36
CA ALA A 276 -18.44 -0.68 -26.75
C ALA A 276 -19.66 0.23 -26.99
N GLN A 277 -19.48 1.55 -26.90
CA GLN A 277 -20.54 2.54 -27.14
C GLN A 277 -20.87 2.71 -28.64
N ALA A 278 -19.86 2.65 -29.51
CA ALA A 278 -20.04 2.77 -30.96
C ALA A 278 -20.33 1.43 -31.66
N GLY A 279 -20.33 0.30 -30.93
CA GLY A 279 -20.48 -1.04 -31.50
C GLY A 279 -19.38 -1.41 -32.49
N GLN A 280 -18.22 -0.73 -32.43
CA GLN A 280 -17.11 -0.93 -33.35
C GLN A 280 -16.42 -2.26 -33.04
N ARG A 281 -16.27 -3.08 -34.06
CA ARG A 281 -15.60 -4.37 -33.99
C ARG A 281 -14.12 -4.17 -34.29
N PRO A 282 -13.22 -4.95 -33.67
CA PRO A 282 -11.82 -4.97 -34.06
C PRO A 282 -11.68 -5.22 -35.56
N ALA A 283 -10.89 -4.40 -36.24
CA ALA A 283 -10.71 -4.42 -37.69
C ALA A 283 -9.62 -5.41 -38.12
N ASN A 284 -8.68 -5.70 -37.23
CA ASN A 284 -7.55 -6.59 -37.49
C ASN A 284 -7.14 -7.39 -36.24
N LYS A 285 -6.19 -8.31 -36.42
CA LYS A 285 -5.69 -9.19 -35.35
C LYS A 285 -5.03 -8.44 -34.19
N GLU A 286 -4.35 -7.33 -34.47
CA GLU A 286 -3.62 -6.55 -33.46
C GLU A 286 -4.60 -5.80 -32.56
N GLU A 287 -5.63 -5.19 -33.14
CA GLU A 287 -6.72 -4.54 -32.39
C GLU A 287 -7.48 -5.55 -31.53
N LEU A 288 -7.77 -6.74 -32.06
CA LEU A 288 -8.45 -7.79 -31.30
C LEU A 288 -7.60 -8.29 -30.14
N PHE A 289 -6.31 -8.51 -30.39
CA PHE A 289 -5.34 -8.90 -29.37
C PHE A 289 -5.27 -7.83 -28.28
N ASN A 290 -5.04 -6.57 -28.63
CA ASN A 290 -4.93 -5.48 -27.68
C ASN A 290 -6.21 -5.32 -26.85
N LEU A 291 -7.38 -5.44 -27.49
CA LEU A 291 -8.66 -5.41 -26.79
C LEU A 291 -8.75 -6.51 -25.73
N ARG A 292 -8.47 -7.77 -26.08
CA ARG A 292 -8.55 -8.91 -25.14
C ARG A 292 -7.46 -8.84 -24.06
N HIS A 293 -6.25 -8.42 -24.42
CA HIS A 293 -5.15 -8.17 -23.50
C HIS A 293 -5.56 -7.14 -22.44
N ALA A 294 -6.06 -5.98 -22.85
CA ALA A 294 -6.47 -4.93 -21.94
C ALA A 294 -7.65 -5.34 -21.04
N MET A 295 -8.62 -6.08 -21.57
CA MET A 295 -9.73 -6.61 -20.77
C MET A 295 -9.23 -7.46 -19.59
N LEU A 296 -8.24 -8.33 -19.79
CA LEU A 296 -7.66 -9.15 -18.74
C LEU A 296 -6.70 -8.35 -17.84
N ARG A 297 -5.85 -7.51 -18.44
CA ARG A 297 -4.88 -6.67 -17.73
C ARG A 297 -5.54 -5.73 -16.72
N ASN A 298 -6.74 -5.22 -17.03
CA ASN A 298 -7.52 -4.31 -16.17
C ASN A 298 -7.68 -4.83 -14.72
N VAL A 299 -7.48 -6.13 -14.44
CA VAL A 299 -7.44 -6.61 -13.06
C VAL A 299 -6.40 -5.91 -12.18
N VAL A 300 -5.21 -5.56 -12.70
CA VAL A 300 -4.17 -4.87 -11.90
C VAL A 300 -4.57 -3.44 -11.55
N GLU A 301 -5.14 -2.72 -12.52
CA GLU A 301 -5.63 -1.36 -12.35
C GLU A 301 -6.81 -1.32 -11.37
N ARG A 302 -7.79 -2.22 -11.52
CA ARG A 302 -8.89 -2.38 -10.56
C ARG A 302 -8.40 -2.71 -9.16
N THR A 303 -7.34 -3.53 -9.05
CA THR A 303 -6.76 -3.91 -7.75
C THR A 303 -6.13 -2.71 -7.08
N PHE A 304 -5.31 -1.93 -7.80
CA PHE A 304 -4.75 -0.68 -7.27
C PHE A 304 -5.83 0.33 -6.89
N GLY A 305 -6.86 0.51 -7.71
CA GLY A 305 -7.99 1.40 -7.42
C GLY A 305 -8.72 1.00 -6.15
N THR A 306 -9.10 -0.28 -6.02
CA THR A 306 -9.78 -0.83 -4.85
C THR A 306 -8.92 -0.69 -3.59
N TRP A 307 -7.63 -1.03 -3.70
CA TRP A 307 -6.66 -0.98 -2.62
C TRP A 307 -6.46 0.45 -2.08
N LYS A 308 -6.24 1.43 -2.97
CA LYS A 308 -6.11 2.86 -2.61
C LYS A 308 -7.41 3.46 -2.08
N LYS A 309 -8.56 3.11 -2.65
CA LYS A 309 -9.89 3.58 -2.19
C LYS A 309 -10.20 3.06 -0.79
N ARG A 310 -9.80 1.82 -0.48
CA ARG A 310 -9.97 1.21 0.84
C ARG A 310 -9.03 1.83 1.88
N PHE A 311 -7.80 2.15 1.50
CA PHE A 311 -6.79 2.73 2.38
C PHE A 311 -6.35 4.11 1.86
N PRO A 312 -7.13 5.18 2.14
CA PRO A 312 -6.83 6.53 1.67
C PRO A 312 -5.46 7.07 2.08
N ILE A 313 -4.83 6.49 3.10
CA ILE A 313 -3.46 6.83 3.47
C ILE A 313 -2.46 6.67 2.30
N LEU A 314 -2.76 5.79 1.33
CA LEU A 314 -1.94 5.56 0.13
C LEU A 314 -2.09 6.64 -0.95
N VAL A 315 -3.01 7.59 -0.78
CA VAL A 315 -3.22 8.70 -1.73
C VAL A 315 -2.86 10.06 -1.13
N HIS A 316 -2.28 10.07 0.07
CA HIS A 316 -1.81 11.28 0.75
C HIS A 316 -0.34 11.16 1.13
N PRO A 317 0.44 12.28 1.13
CA PRO A 317 1.81 12.26 1.60
C PRO A 317 1.89 11.87 3.08
N LEU A 318 2.85 11.02 3.40
CA LEU A 318 3.01 10.42 4.72
C LEU A 318 4.27 10.94 5.39
N GLU A 319 4.14 11.69 6.48
CA GLU A 319 5.26 12.27 7.25
C GLU A 319 6.04 11.20 8.06
N TYR A 320 6.44 10.10 7.40
CA TYR A 320 7.26 9.03 7.94
C TYR A 320 8.54 8.88 7.12
N SER A 321 9.51 8.10 7.60
CA SER A 321 10.68 7.74 6.80
C SER A 321 10.26 6.94 5.55
N LEU A 322 11.06 7.00 4.49
CA LEU A 322 10.81 6.24 3.25
C LEU A 322 10.70 4.73 3.50
N ALA A 323 11.49 4.20 4.43
CA ALA A 323 11.43 2.80 4.84
C ALA A 323 10.08 2.46 5.49
N THR A 324 9.57 3.30 6.39
CA THR A 324 8.24 3.12 6.98
C THR A 324 7.13 3.26 5.93
N GLN A 325 7.26 4.21 4.99
CA GLN A 325 6.32 4.38 3.88
C GLN A 325 6.25 3.09 3.02
N GLY A 326 7.40 2.54 2.61
CA GLY A 326 7.44 1.29 1.84
C GLY A 326 6.90 0.08 2.61
N ASN A 327 7.25 -0.05 3.89
CA ASN A 327 6.73 -1.10 4.77
C ASN A 327 5.21 -1.01 4.95
N LEU A 328 4.66 0.21 5.04
CA LEU A 328 3.22 0.42 5.11
C LEU A 328 2.52 -0.03 3.82
N VAL A 329 3.06 0.34 2.65
CA VAL A 329 2.55 -0.09 1.34
C VAL A 329 2.44 -1.62 1.31
N LEU A 330 3.52 -2.32 1.67
CA LEU A 330 3.53 -3.79 1.68
C LEU A 330 2.58 -4.39 2.73
N ALA A 331 2.54 -3.83 3.95
CA ALA A 331 1.61 -4.28 5.00
C ALA A 331 0.14 -4.13 4.59
N LEU A 332 -0.21 -3.06 3.87
CA LEU A 332 -1.56 -2.86 3.34
C LEU A 332 -1.88 -3.79 2.17
N ALA A 333 -0.88 -4.23 1.40
CA ALA A 333 -1.06 -5.27 0.39
C ALA A 333 -1.37 -6.63 1.04
N VAL A 334 -0.68 -6.98 2.14
CA VAL A 334 -0.98 -8.17 2.94
C VAL A 334 -2.40 -8.12 3.49
N LEU A 335 -2.78 -7.01 4.13
CA LEU A 335 -4.14 -6.84 4.65
C LEU A 335 -5.20 -6.92 3.55
N HIS A 336 -4.93 -6.36 2.36
CA HIS A 336 -5.81 -6.49 1.18
C HIS A 336 -6.04 -7.94 0.79
N ASN A 337 -4.98 -8.76 0.73
CA ASN A 337 -5.10 -10.17 0.42
C ASN A 337 -5.85 -10.96 1.53
N MET A 338 -5.60 -10.64 2.80
CA MET A 338 -6.38 -11.22 3.92
C MET A 338 -7.87 -10.95 3.78
N ILE A 339 -8.25 -9.72 3.38
CA ILE A 339 -9.65 -9.36 3.14
C ILE A 339 -10.26 -10.23 2.04
N ILE A 340 -9.56 -10.42 0.93
CA ILE A 340 -10.04 -11.23 -0.19
C ILE A 340 -10.19 -12.70 0.24
N GLU A 341 -9.17 -13.27 0.87
CA GLU A 341 -9.14 -14.68 1.31
C GLU A 341 -10.33 -15.01 2.23
N HIS A 342 -10.66 -14.11 3.15
CA HIS A 342 -11.75 -14.31 4.10
C HIS A 342 -13.09 -13.76 3.61
N LYS A 343 -13.26 -13.66 2.27
CA LYS A 343 -14.48 -13.21 1.59
C LYS A 343 -15.03 -11.89 2.12
N GLY A 344 -14.14 -11.00 2.57
CA GLY A 344 -14.45 -9.62 2.93
C GLY A 344 -14.71 -8.72 1.72
N HIS A 345 -15.22 -9.29 0.62
CA HIS A 345 -15.57 -8.56 -0.59
C HIS A 345 -16.62 -7.53 -0.24
N SER A 346 -16.19 -6.28 -0.29
CA SER A 346 -17.05 -5.15 -0.04
C SER A 346 -17.22 -4.48 -1.39
N GLN A 347 -18.33 -4.80 -2.07
CA GLN A 347 -18.73 -4.19 -3.36
C GLN A 347 -18.60 -2.66 -3.35
N TYR A 348 -18.63 -2.02 -2.18
CA TYR A 348 -18.36 -0.58 -1.98
C TYR A 348 -17.05 -0.06 -2.57
N PHE A 349 -16.01 -0.89 -2.67
CA PHE A 349 -14.68 -0.48 -3.13
C PHE A 349 -14.35 -0.95 -4.54
N GLU A 350 -15.15 -1.87 -5.10
CA GLU A 350 -15.11 -2.18 -6.51
C GLU A 350 -15.70 -1.00 -7.27
N ASP A 351 -14.94 -0.49 -8.22
CA ASP A 351 -15.43 0.51 -9.16
C ASP A 351 -15.53 -0.17 -10.53
N PRO A 352 -16.73 -0.62 -10.93
CA PRO A 352 -16.92 -1.23 -12.24
C PRO A 352 -16.69 -0.23 -13.39
N ASP A 353 -16.62 1.08 -13.08
CA ASP A 353 -16.40 2.17 -14.02
C ASP A 353 -14.98 2.77 -13.94
N TYR A 354 -14.08 2.24 -13.08
CA TYR A 354 -12.67 2.66 -13.06
C TYR A 354 -12.02 2.27 -14.38
N ASP A 355 -11.71 3.29 -15.18
CA ASP A 355 -11.45 3.15 -16.61
C ASP A 355 -9.97 2.98 -16.95
N GLY A 356 -9.09 2.88 -15.94
CA GLY A 356 -7.66 2.80 -16.18
C GLY A 356 -7.23 3.93 -17.11
N GLY A 357 -7.41 5.19 -16.65
CA GLY A 357 -7.19 6.38 -17.45
C GLY A 357 -6.05 6.19 -18.44
N ALA A 358 -6.36 6.44 -19.72
CA ALA A 358 -5.60 5.99 -20.88
C ALA A 358 -4.08 5.91 -20.62
N PRO A 359 -3.41 4.80 -20.97
CA PRO A 359 -1.96 4.80 -20.96
C PRO A 359 -1.52 6.00 -21.78
N ASP A 360 -0.75 6.90 -21.16
CA ASP A 360 -0.09 7.96 -21.90
C ASP A 360 0.82 7.24 -22.89
N ASP A 361 0.42 7.24 -24.17
CA ASP A 361 1.22 6.79 -25.30
C ASP A 361 2.47 7.67 -25.35
N GLU A 362 3.50 7.31 -24.57
CA GLU A 362 4.79 7.96 -24.62
C GLU A 362 5.80 7.03 -25.28
N GLU A 363 6.31 7.48 -26.43
CA GLU A 363 7.48 6.92 -27.11
C GLU A 363 8.63 6.78 -26.12
N ILE A 364 8.95 5.54 -25.77
CA ILE A 364 10.21 5.21 -25.12
C ILE A 364 11.25 5.24 -26.25
N PRO A 365 12.33 6.05 -26.14
CA PRO A 365 13.45 5.96 -27.07
C PRO A 365 13.93 4.51 -27.12
N ASP A 366 14.19 3.99 -28.32
CA ASP A 366 14.90 2.73 -28.45
C ASP A 366 16.20 2.85 -27.65
N ASP A 367 16.38 1.99 -26.63
CA ASP A 367 17.66 1.85 -25.96
C ASP A 367 18.66 1.34 -27.01
N GLU A 368 19.42 2.25 -27.63
CA GLU A 368 20.61 1.92 -28.40
C GLU A 368 21.67 1.37 -27.43
N ASP A 369 21.61 0.06 -27.18
CA ASP A 369 22.59 -0.64 -26.36
C ASP A 369 23.82 -1.02 -27.20
N ASN A 370 24.96 -0.37 -26.89
CA ASN A 370 26.28 -0.65 -27.45
C ASN A 370 26.88 -1.95 -26.86
N GLY A 371 26.21 -3.09 -27.10
CA GLY A 371 26.73 -4.42 -26.81
C GLY A 371 27.61 -4.96 -27.95
N THR A 372 28.54 -5.87 -27.62
CA THR A 372 29.33 -6.61 -28.62
C THR A 372 28.44 -7.43 -29.56
N ASP A 373 28.80 -7.53 -30.85
CA ASP A 373 27.98 -8.13 -31.94
C ASP A 373 27.34 -9.49 -31.60
N GLU A 374 28.02 -10.36 -30.85
CA GLU A 374 27.53 -11.72 -30.54
C GLU A 374 26.40 -11.73 -29.49
N LEU A 375 26.47 -10.86 -28.48
CA LEU A 375 25.41 -10.66 -27.49
C LEU A 375 24.21 -9.93 -28.09
N ALA A 376 24.46 -8.99 -29.02
CA ALA A 376 23.40 -8.28 -29.75
C ALA A 376 22.60 -9.24 -30.65
N LEU A 377 23.27 -10.15 -31.36
CA LEU A 377 22.61 -11.14 -32.21
C LEU A 377 21.72 -12.10 -31.42
N SER A 378 22.21 -12.60 -30.28
CA SER A 378 21.44 -13.49 -29.39
C SER A 378 20.18 -12.80 -28.83
N ARG A 379 20.30 -11.54 -28.42
CA ARG A 379 19.16 -10.73 -27.96
C ARG A 379 18.15 -10.46 -29.07
N ALA A 380 18.62 -10.13 -30.28
CA ALA A 380 17.76 -9.91 -31.44
C ALA A 380 16.97 -11.18 -31.80
N GLN A 381 17.61 -12.35 -31.75
CA GLN A 381 16.95 -13.64 -31.97
C GLN A 381 15.89 -13.93 -30.89
N ALA A 382 16.20 -13.69 -29.61
CA ALA A 382 15.24 -13.85 -28.53
C ALA A 382 14.03 -12.90 -28.68
N GLN A 383 14.28 -11.64 -29.03
CA GLN A 383 13.23 -10.66 -29.25
C GLN A 383 12.35 -11.02 -30.45
N ALA A 384 12.93 -11.54 -31.54
CA ALA A 384 12.18 -12.04 -32.69
C ALA A 384 11.29 -13.23 -32.30
N ALA A 385 11.78 -14.15 -31.46
CA ALA A 385 11.00 -15.28 -30.96
C ALA A 385 9.82 -14.82 -30.09
N HIS A 386 10.00 -13.81 -29.23
CA HIS A 386 8.93 -13.25 -28.42
C HIS A 386 7.87 -12.51 -29.27
N LYS A 387 8.29 -11.75 -30.29
CA LYS A 387 7.38 -11.13 -31.26
C LYS A 387 6.55 -12.20 -32.00
N LEU A 388 7.21 -13.24 -32.50
CA LEU A 388 6.54 -14.36 -33.18
C LEU A 388 5.51 -15.05 -32.27
N TRP A 389 5.83 -15.25 -30.99
CA TRP A 389 4.88 -15.80 -30.01
C TRP A 389 3.62 -14.94 -29.90
N ARG A 390 3.77 -13.62 -29.71
CA ARG A 390 2.62 -12.70 -29.66
C ARG A 390 1.83 -12.70 -30.96
N ASP A 391 2.52 -12.65 -32.10
CA ASP A 391 1.89 -12.59 -33.43
C ASP A 391 1.11 -13.87 -33.77
N THR A 392 1.61 -15.02 -33.33
CA THR A 392 0.90 -16.30 -33.44
C THR A 392 -0.37 -16.27 -32.60
N LEU A 393 -0.27 -15.83 -31.34
CA LEU A 393 -1.43 -15.71 -30.45
C LEU A 393 -2.51 -14.77 -31.02
N ALA A 394 -2.09 -13.62 -31.55
CA ALA A 394 -2.99 -12.66 -32.18
C ALA A 394 -3.67 -13.24 -33.43
N GLN A 395 -2.93 -13.99 -34.25
CA GLN A 395 -3.48 -14.67 -35.42
C GLN A 395 -4.50 -15.73 -35.04
N ASP A 396 -4.19 -16.60 -34.09
CA ASP A 396 -5.10 -17.65 -33.63
C ASP A 396 -6.41 -17.07 -33.06
N MET A 397 -6.30 -15.97 -32.30
CA MET A 397 -7.47 -15.23 -31.80
C MET A 397 -8.32 -14.67 -32.95
N TRP A 398 -7.68 -14.14 -33.99
CA TRP A 398 -8.36 -13.56 -35.15
C TRP A 398 -9.08 -14.63 -35.98
N ASP A 399 -8.45 -15.78 -36.19
CA ASP A 399 -9.04 -16.89 -36.93
C ASP A 399 -10.26 -17.47 -36.21
N GLN A 400 -10.20 -17.59 -34.87
CA GLN A 400 -11.35 -17.96 -34.04
C GLN A 400 -12.48 -16.91 -34.15
N TYR A 401 -12.13 -15.62 -34.05
CA TYR A 401 -13.10 -14.52 -34.09
C TYR A 401 -13.81 -14.40 -35.44
N THR A 402 -13.08 -14.51 -36.54
CA THR A 402 -13.65 -14.48 -37.90
C THR A 402 -14.56 -15.68 -38.14
N SER A 403 -14.17 -16.88 -37.67
CA SER A 403 -15.02 -18.08 -37.72
C SER A 403 -16.33 -17.89 -36.96
N TYR A 404 -16.27 -17.31 -35.75
CA TYR A 404 -17.46 -16.97 -34.97
C TYR A 404 -18.38 -15.97 -35.71
N LEU A 405 -17.82 -14.92 -36.30
CA LEU A 405 -18.60 -13.94 -37.06
C LEU A 405 -19.28 -14.55 -38.29
N GLN A 406 -18.60 -15.46 -38.99
CA GLN A 406 -19.19 -16.16 -40.14
C GLN A 406 -20.35 -17.05 -39.72
N GLN A 407 -20.24 -17.76 -38.59
CA GLN A 407 -21.32 -18.59 -38.05
C GLN A 407 -22.52 -17.72 -37.63
N ARG A 408 -22.27 -16.60 -36.96
CA ARG A 408 -23.31 -15.67 -36.52
C ARG A 408 -24.06 -14.98 -37.66
N ASN A 409 -23.44 -14.79 -38.81
CA ASN A 409 -24.08 -14.21 -39.99
C ASN A 409 -24.87 -15.25 -40.82
N ARG A 410 -24.72 -16.55 -40.53
CA ARG A 410 -25.41 -17.64 -41.24
C ARG A 410 -26.69 -18.12 -40.53
N GLY A 411 -26.86 -17.81 -39.25
CA GLY A 411 -28.09 -18.05 -38.47
C GLY A 411 -28.82 -16.75 -38.20
#